data_AF-A0A965HTI2-F1
#
_entry.id   AF-A0A965HTI2-F1
#
_cell.length_a   1.000
_cell.length_b   1.000
_cell.length_c   1.000
_cell.angle_alpha   90.00
_cell.angle_beta   90.00
_cell.angle_gamma   90.00
#
_symmetry.space_group_name_H-M   'P 1'
#
loop_
_entity.id
_entity.type
_entity.pdbx_description
1 polymer ?
#
loop_
_entity_poly.entity_id
_entity_poly.type
_entity_poly.pdbx_seq_one_letter_code
_entity_poly.pdbx_strand_id
1 'polypeptide(L)'
;MLHCHLDHKHKLGKPMNDAGFEFRRILHLSRWTQLDLSVELGVSSAAVNQWTKRGIPAGRVLDIATITGTPLEEVEKAVYNPPPKRPTPRYDRGYESYIKAGESMEILVRTLDEWALQDEDIQLLLSLVKRLGRKKI
;
A
#
# COMPACT_ATOMS: atom_id res chain seq x y z
N MET A 1 8.15 5.12 50.77
CA MET A 1 8.07 4.07 49.75
C MET A 1 7.03 4.50 48.73
N LEU A 2 7.45 4.96 47.55
CA LEU A 2 6.57 5.43 46.48
C LEU A 2 6.05 4.23 45.69
N HIS A 3 4.76 3.91 45.85
CA HIS A 3 4.07 2.97 44.98
C HIS A 3 3.72 3.66 43.65
N CYS A 4 4.59 3.49 42.65
CA CYS A 4 4.27 3.83 41.26
C CYS A 4 3.25 2.81 40.73
N HIS A 5 1.98 3.20 40.71
CA HIS A 5 0.90 2.45 40.07
C HIS A 5 0.91 2.76 38.57
N LEU A 6 1.64 1.97 37.78
CA LEU A 6 1.60 2.02 36.33
C LEU A 6 0.35 1.27 35.85
N ASP A 7 -0.76 1.99 35.77
CA ASP A 7 -2.02 1.50 35.20
C ASP A 7 -1.92 1.52 33.66
N HIS A 8 -1.16 0.58 33.11
CA HIS A 8 -1.10 0.31 31.66
C HIS A 8 -2.34 -0.48 31.24
N LYS A 9 -3.45 0.24 31.04
CA LYS A 9 -4.61 -0.28 30.30
C LYS A 9 -4.22 -0.48 28.84
N HIS A 10 -3.55 -1.59 28.55
CA HIS A 10 -3.45 -2.14 27.20
C HIS A 10 -4.87 -2.29 26.67
N LYS A 11 -5.25 -1.43 25.73
CA LYS A 11 -6.39 -1.69 24.85
C LYS A 11 -6.09 -3.01 24.16
N LEU A 12 -6.62 -4.12 24.68
CA LEU A 12 -6.69 -5.38 23.96
C LEU A 12 -7.55 -5.11 22.74
N GLY A 13 -6.89 -4.70 21.65
CA GLY A 13 -7.52 -4.61 20.35
C GLY A 13 -8.21 -5.94 20.08
N LYS A 14 -9.41 -5.89 19.49
CA LYS A 14 -10.14 -7.07 19.00
C LYS A 14 -9.13 -8.10 18.47
N PRO A 15 -9.16 -9.37 18.92
CA PRO A 15 -8.22 -10.39 18.44
C PRO A 15 -8.29 -10.37 16.92
N MET A 16 -7.24 -9.83 16.30
CA MET A 16 -7.18 -9.67 14.87
C MET A 16 -6.93 -11.08 14.36
N ASN A 17 -7.97 -11.69 13.78
CA ASN A 17 -7.92 -13.04 13.25
C ASN A 17 -6.87 -13.04 12.13
N ASP A 18 -5.63 -13.40 12.46
CA ASP A 18 -4.50 -13.42 11.54
C ASP A 18 -4.64 -14.68 10.67
N ALA A 19 -5.20 -14.51 9.48
CA ALA A 19 -5.40 -15.59 8.51
C ALA A 19 -4.09 -16.33 8.19
N GLY A 20 -2.93 -15.65 8.23
CA GLY A 20 -1.63 -16.29 8.06
C GLY A 20 -1.27 -17.18 9.26
N PHE A 21 -1.59 -16.75 10.48
CA PHE A 21 -1.44 -17.57 11.67
C PHE A 21 -2.30 -18.83 11.61
N GLU A 22 -3.57 -18.69 11.23
CA GLU A 22 -4.48 -19.84 11.07
C GLU A 22 -3.96 -20.83 10.03
N PHE A 23 -3.44 -20.35 8.90
CA PHE A 23 -2.84 -21.23 7.91
C PHE A 23 -1.61 -21.98 8.46
N ARG A 24 -0.72 -21.30 9.19
CA ARG A 24 0.44 -21.94 9.84
C ARG A 24 -0.01 -23.01 10.86
N ARG A 25 -1.08 -22.74 11.60
CA ARG A 25 -1.68 -23.69 12.56
C ARG A 25 -2.17 -24.95 11.84
N ILE A 26 -2.86 -24.80 10.71
CA ILE A 26 -3.35 -25.92 9.89
C ILE A 26 -2.18 -26.78 9.41
N LEU A 27 -1.13 -26.18 8.86
CA LEU A 27 0.06 -26.93 8.40
C LEU A 27 0.72 -27.71 9.53
N HIS A 28 0.88 -27.08 10.70
CA HIS A 28 1.48 -27.72 11.87
C HIS A 28 0.65 -28.91 12.36
N LEU A 29 -0.67 -28.77 12.49
CA LEU A 29 -1.56 -29.83 12.97
C LEU A 29 -1.68 -31.00 11.97
N SER A 30 -1.67 -30.70 10.68
CA SER A 30 -1.74 -31.69 9.61
C SER A 30 -0.36 -32.29 9.27
N ARG A 31 0.72 -31.85 9.91
CA ARG A 31 2.11 -32.27 9.69
C ARG A 31 2.60 -32.04 8.26
N TRP A 32 2.07 -31.02 7.59
CA TRP A 32 2.52 -30.62 6.26
C TRP A 32 3.59 -29.54 6.35
N THR A 33 4.63 -29.65 5.52
CA THR A 33 5.57 -28.55 5.32
C THR A 33 5.12 -27.65 4.17
N GLN A 34 5.64 -26.42 4.12
CA GLN A 34 5.38 -25.51 3.00
C GLN A 34 5.92 -26.05 1.67
N LEU A 35 6.98 -26.88 1.72
CA LEU A 35 7.59 -27.49 0.54
C LEU A 35 6.72 -28.64 0.01
N ASP A 36 6.25 -29.52 0.89
CA ASP A 36 5.38 -30.63 0.49
C ASP A 36 4.10 -30.10 -0.15
N LEU A 37 3.50 -29.07 0.46
CA LEU A 37 2.30 -28.44 -0.07
C LEU A 37 2.56 -27.75 -1.43
N SER A 38 3.74 -27.15 -1.62
CA SER A 38 4.06 -26.49 -2.89
C SER A 38 4.21 -27.49 -4.03
N VAL A 39 4.83 -28.64 -3.74
CA VAL A 39 4.95 -29.77 -4.68
C VAL A 39 3.57 -30.35 -5.00
N GLU A 40 2.76 -30.65 -3.98
CA GLU A 40 1.44 -31.27 -4.14
C GLU A 40 0.47 -30.39 -4.95
N LEU A 41 0.45 -29.08 -4.68
CA LEU A 41 -0.41 -28.13 -5.39
C LEU A 41 0.14 -27.67 -6.75
N GLY A 42 1.39 -28.02 -7.08
CA GLY A 42 2.07 -27.52 -8.28
C GLY A 42 2.24 -26.00 -8.28
N VAL A 43 2.49 -25.39 -7.12
CA VAL A 43 2.70 -23.94 -6.97
C VAL A 43 4.11 -23.63 -6.48
N SER A 44 4.57 -22.40 -6.70
CA SER A 44 5.89 -22.00 -6.18
C SER A 44 5.92 -21.96 -4.64
N SER A 45 7.04 -22.35 -4.04
CA SER A 45 7.25 -22.21 -2.58
C SER A 45 7.16 -20.76 -2.11
N ALA A 46 7.48 -19.80 -2.98
CA ALA A 46 7.30 -18.37 -2.70
C ALA A 46 5.82 -17.99 -2.52
N ALA A 47 4.92 -18.59 -3.30
CA ALA A 47 3.48 -18.38 -3.16
C ALA A 47 2.98 -18.92 -1.80
N VAL A 48 3.36 -20.15 -1.44
CA VAL A 48 2.99 -20.75 -0.15
C VAL A 48 3.54 -19.92 1.03
N ASN A 49 4.77 -19.42 0.92
CA ASN A 49 5.35 -18.51 1.92
C ASN A 49 4.61 -17.16 2.02
N GLN A 50 3.98 -16.67 0.93
CA GLN A 50 3.10 -15.51 1.03
C GLN A 50 1.79 -15.86 1.75
N TRP A 51 1.25 -17.06 1.54
CA TRP A 51 0.03 -17.50 2.21
C TRP A 51 0.25 -17.67 3.71
N THR A 52 1.40 -18.17 4.14
CA THR A 52 1.72 -18.25 5.58
C THR A 52 1.83 -16.88 6.23
N LYS A 53 2.04 -15.80 5.48
CA LYS A 53 2.13 -14.43 6.01
C LYS A 53 0.80 -13.68 5.99
N ARG A 54 -0.04 -13.94 4.99
CA ARG A 54 -1.25 -13.13 4.72
C ARG A 54 -2.55 -13.92 4.76
N GLY A 55 -2.49 -15.23 4.67
CA GLY A 55 -3.64 -16.10 4.49
C GLY A 55 -3.73 -16.68 3.08
N ILE A 56 -4.60 -17.66 2.93
CA ILE A 56 -4.82 -18.46 1.74
C ILE A 56 -5.70 -17.69 0.73
N PRO A 57 -5.45 -17.80 -0.59
CA PRO A 57 -6.39 -17.31 -1.60
C PRO A 57 -7.72 -18.07 -1.53
N ALA A 58 -8.86 -17.37 -1.60
CA ALA A 58 -10.19 -18.00 -1.52
C ALA A 58 -10.39 -19.17 -2.51
N GLY A 59 -9.82 -19.07 -3.72
CA GLY A 59 -9.90 -20.13 -4.73
C GLY A 59 -9.08 -21.40 -4.42
N ARG A 60 -8.30 -21.45 -3.34
CA ARG A 60 -7.46 -22.60 -2.95
C ARG A 60 -7.95 -23.31 -1.69
N VAL A 61 -9.07 -22.88 -1.12
CA VAL A 61 -9.59 -23.37 0.16
C VAL A 61 -9.94 -24.87 0.07
N LEU A 62 -10.68 -25.28 -0.97
CA LEU A 62 -11.07 -26.68 -1.17
C LEU A 62 -9.86 -27.61 -1.38
N ASP A 63 -8.89 -27.17 -2.18
CA ASP A 63 -7.67 -27.94 -2.43
C ASP A 63 -6.92 -28.20 -1.11
N ILE A 64 -6.76 -27.15 -0.30
CA ILE A 64 -6.05 -27.24 0.98
C ILE A 64 -6.81 -28.11 1.98
N ALA A 65 -8.13 -27.95 2.10
CA ALA A 65 -8.96 -28.79 2.97
C ALA A 65 -8.84 -30.28 2.60
N THR A 66 -8.81 -30.58 1.29
CA THR A 66 -8.68 -31.94 0.77
C THR A 66 -7.30 -32.53 1.09
N ILE A 67 -6.22 -31.78 0.83
CA ILE A 67 -4.84 -32.25 1.02
C ILE A 67 -4.48 -32.41 2.50
N THR A 68 -4.88 -31.45 3.35
CA THR A 68 -4.53 -31.48 4.77
C THR A 68 -5.51 -32.30 5.60
N GLY A 69 -6.61 -32.77 5.01
CA GLY A 69 -7.70 -33.46 5.73
C GLY A 69 -8.38 -32.58 6.78
N THR A 70 -8.23 -31.26 6.70
CA THR A 70 -8.79 -30.31 7.67
C THR A 70 -10.20 -29.91 7.25
N PRO A 71 -11.17 -29.85 8.18
CA PRO A 71 -12.54 -29.42 7.86
C PRO A 71 -12.58 -28.06 7.17
N LEU A 72 -13.47 -27.90 6.19
CA LEU A 72 -13.58 -26.69 5.37
C LEU A 72 -13.72 -25.42 6.21
N GLU A 73 -14.57 -25.46 7.24
CA GLU A 73 -14.85 -24.36 8.17
C GLU A 73 -13.60 -23.86 8.90
N GLU A 74 -12.63 -24.75 9.18
CA GLU A 74 -11.36 -24.36 9.80
C GLU A 74 -10.43 -23.71 8.77
N VAL A 75 -10.42 -24.18 7.53
CA VAL A 75 -9.61 -23.60 6.45
C VAL A 75 -10.13 -22.23 6.04
N GLU A 76 -11.43 -21.99 6.09
CA GLU A 76 -12.04 -20.69 5.80
C GLU A 76 -11.55 -19.57 6.73
N LYS A 77 -11.21 -19.89 7.98
CA LYS A 77 -10.62 -18.92 8.93
C LYS A 77 -9.24 -18.42 8.48
N ALA A 78 -8.55 -19.19 7.65
CA ALA A 78 -7.25 -18.87 7.09
C ALA A 78 -7.32 -18.14 5.75
N VAL A 79 -8.51 -17.79 5.25
CA VAL A 79 -8.67 -17.06 3.98
C VAL A 79 -8.21 -15.62 4.13
N TYR A 80 -7.38 -15.18 3.18
CA TYR A 80 -6.94 -13.79 3.10
C TYR A 80 -8.12 -12.87 2.78
N ASN A 81 -8.48 -12.03 3.76
CA ASN A 81 -9.41 -10.93 3.58
C ASN A 81 -8.61 -9.61 3.45
N PRO A 82 -8.39 -9.10 2.23
CA PRO A 82 -7.71 -7.83 2.07
C PRO A 82 -8.47 -6.73 2.80
N PRO A 83 -7.76 -5.79 3.46
CA PRO A 83 -8.43 -4.65 4.05
C PRO A 83 -9.22 -3.91 2.96
N PRO A 84 -10.40 -3.36 3.29
CA PRO A 84 -11.20 -2.61 2.32
C PRO A 84 -10.32 -1.54 1.72
N LYS A 85 -10.28 -1.48 0.37
CA LYS A 85 -9.56 -0.42 -0.33
C LYS A 85 -10.11 0.90 0.16
N ARG A 86 -9.26 1.72 0.78
CA ARG A 86 -9.65 3.10 1.07
C ARG A 86 -9.99 3.74 -0.28
N PRO A 87 -11.10 4.50 -0.39
CA PRO A 87 -11.33 5.29 -1.58
C PRO A 87 -10.09 6.18 -1.73
N THR A 88 -9.28 5.88 -2.74
CA THR A 88 -8.23 6.81 -3.15
C THR A 88 -9.00 8.07 -3.55
N PRO A 89 -8.74 9.23 -2.92
CA PRO A 89 -9.31 10.46 -3.43
C PRO A 89 -8.93 10.52 -4.91
N ARG A 90 -9.93 10.53 -5.79
CA ARG A 90 -9.70 11.03 -7.14
C ARG A 90 -9.08 12.40 -6.91
N TYR A 91 -7.89 12.63 -7.43
CA TYR A 91 -7.20 13.90 -7.27
C TYR A 91 -8.05 15.00 -7.93
N ASP A 92 -9.00 15.59 -7.21
CA ASP A 92 -9.70 16.80 -7.69
C ASP A 92 -8.77 18.01 -7.57
N ARG A 93 -7.81 17.99 -6.63
CA ARG A 93 -6.84 19.07 -6.39
C ARG A 93 -5.83 19.32 -7.50
N GLY A 94 -5.73 18.43 -8.50
CA GLY A 94 -4.76 18.56 -9.58
C GLY A 94 -5.23 19.45 -10.73
N TYR A 95 -6.54 19.70 -10.87
CA TYR A 95 -7.08 20.47 -12.00
C TYR A 95 -7.30 21.94 -11.66
N GLU A 96 -7.61 22.28 -10.41
CA GLU A 96 -7.81 23.69 -9.99
C GLU A 96 -6.57 24.56 -10.23
N SER A 97 -5.36 24.00 -10.11
CA SER A 97 -4.11 24.73 -10.38
C SER A 97 -3.92 25.10 -11.85
N TYR A 98 -4.67 24.49 -12.77
CA TYR A 98 -4.59 24.77 -14.21
C TYR A 98 -5.81 25.52 -14.76
N ILE A 99 -6.87 25.72 -13.98
CA ILE A 99 -8.06 26.46 -14.41
C ILE A 99 -7.68 27.87 -14.88
N LYS A 100 -6.69 28.50 -14.21
CA LYS A 100 -6.17 29.82 -14.57
C LYS A 100 -4.87 29.79 -15.37
N ALA A 101 -4.39 28.62 -15.80
CA ALA A 101 -3.14 28.53 -16.53
C ALA A 101 -3.22 29.25 -17.88
N GLY A 102 -4.37 29.21 -18.55
CA GLY A 102 -4.62 29.98 -19.79
C GLY A 102 -4.52 31.49 -19.55
N GLU A 103 -5.30 32.02 -18.60
CA GLU A 103 -5.28 33.45 -18.24
C GLU A 103 -3.88 33.91 -17.80
N SER A 104 -3.17 33.09 -17.01
CA SER A 104 -1.83 33.41 -16.54
C SER A 104 -0.81 33.42 -17.68
N MET A 105 -0.96 32.54 -18.68
CA MET A 105 -0.13 32.50 -19.87
C MET A 105 -0.37 33.72 -20.76
N GLU A 106 -1.62 34.14 -20.94
CA GLU A 106 -1.95 35.34 -21.72
C GLU A 106 -1.35 36.62 -21.10
N ILE A 107 -1.44 36.76 -19.78
CA ILE A 107 -0.80 37.87 -19.04
C ILE A 107 0.72 37.84 -19.22
N LEU A 108 1.33 36.66 -19.13
CA LEU A 108 2.77 36.48 -19.33
C LEU A 108 3.20 36.90 -20.74
N VAL A 109 2.53 36.40 -21.78
CA VAL A 109 2.87 36.74 -23.18
C VAL A 109 2.74 38.24 -23.40
N ARG A 110 1.64 38.85 -22.96
CA ARG A 110 1.44 40.29 -23.10
C ARG A 110 2.50 41.12 -22.37
N THR A 111 2.94 40.67 -21.19
CA THR A 111 3.98 41.38 -20.42
C THR A 111 5.35 41.25 -21.10
N LEU A 112 5.66 40.08 -21.69
CA LEU A 112 6.88 39.88 -22.49
C LEU A 112 6.90 40.84 -23.70
N ASP A 113 5.77 40.96 -24.40
CA ASP A 113 5.62 41.86 -25.54
C ASP A 113 5.72 43.34 -25.14
N GLU A 114 5.00 43.75 -24.08
CA GLU A 114 5.02 45.13 -23.57
C GLU A 114 6.43 45.58 -23.16
N TRP A 115 7.24 44.66 -22.64
CA TRP A 115 8.60 44.95 -22.18
C TRP A 115 9.66 44.67 -23.26
N ALA A 116 9.23 44.25 -24.45
CA ALA A 116 10.07 43.90 -25.59
C ALA A 116 11.19 42.90 -25.23
N LEU A 117 10.92 41.99 -24.28
CA LEU A 117 11.91 41.04 -23.80
C LEU A 117 12.28 40.06 -24.91
N GLN A 118 13.58 39.92 -25.15
CA GLN A 118 14.09 38.97 -26.13
C GLN A 118 14.29 37.60 -25.49
N ASP A 119 14.50 36.58 -26.32
CA ASP A 119 14.74 35.21 -25.86
C ASP A 119 15.91 35.14 -24.88
N GLU A 120 16.97 35.93 -25.09
CA GLU A 120 18.13 36.01 -24.20
C GLU A 120 17.76 36.50 -22.79
N ASP A 121 16.88 37.49 -22.68
CA ASP A 121 16.42 38.04 -21.41
C ASP A 121 15.57 37.02 -20.65
N ILE A 122 14.71 36.28 -21.36
CA ILE A 122 13.90 35.20 -20.80
C ILE A 122 14.82 34.09 -20.25
N GLN A 123 15.84 33.68 -21.00
CA GLN A 123 16.80 32.68 -20.54
C GLN A 123 17.59 33.15 -19.32
N LEU A 124 17.99 34.43 -19.28
CA LEU A 124 18.65 35.02 -18.13
C LEU A 124 17.74 34.99 -16.89
N LEU A 125 16.49 35.45 -17.01
CA LEU A 125 15.51 35.42 -15.92
C LEU A 125 15.24 34.00 -15.41
N LEU A 126 15.07 33.03 -16.31
CA LEU A 126 14.90 31.62 -15.95
C LEU A 126 16.11 31.07 -15.18
N SER A 127 17.32 31.44 -15.59
CA SER A 127 18.55 31.02 -14.91
C SER A 127 18.64 31.62 -13.50
N LEU A 128 18.24 32.88 -13.33
CA LEU A 128 18.20 33.57 -12.05
C LEU A 128 17.14 32.95 -11.12
N VAL A 129 15.92 32.72 -11.61
CA VAL A 129 14.85 32.05 -10.85
C VAL A 129 15.28 30.64 -10.42
N LYS A 130 15.89 29.85 -11.30
CA LYS A 130 16.41 28.51 -10.96
C LYS A 130 17.49 28.57 -9.88
N ARG A 131 18.38 29.57 -9.96
CA ARG A 131 19.46 29.76 -8.99
C ARG A 131 18.94 30.22 -7.63
N LEU A 132 17.96 31.13 -7.61
CA LEU A 132 17.31 31.62 -6.39
C LEU A 132 16.40 30.56 -5.76
N GLY A 133 15.63 29.82 -6.56
CA GLY A 133 14.74 28.75 -6.09
C GLY A 133 15.46 27.53 -5.51
N ARG A 134 16.71 27.27 -5.92
CA ARG A 134 17.58 26.26 -5.28
C ARG A 134 18.09 26.70 -3.90
N LYS A 135 18.05 28.01 -3.63
CA LYS A 135 18.45 28.63 -2.38
C LYS A 135 17.21 28.84 -1.50
N LYS A 136 16.41 27.77 -1.29
CA LYS A 136 15.37 27.82 -0.25
C LYS A 136 16.05 28.03 1.10
N ILE A 137 15.75 29.16 1.72
CA ILE A 137 15.85 29.40 3.17
C ILE A 137 14.88 28.45 3.87
#